data_AF-A0A8H5AIZ4-F1
#
_entry.id   AF-A0A8H5AIZ4-F1
#
_cell.length_a   1.000
_cell.length_b   1.000
_cell.length_c   1.000
_cell.angle_alpha   90.00
_cell.angle_beta   90.00
_cell.angle_gamma   90.00
#
_symmetry.space_group_name_H-M   'P 1'
#
loop_
_entity.id
_entity.type
_entity.pdbx_description
1 polymer ?
#
loop_
_entity_poly.entity_id
_entity_poly.type
_entity_poly.pdbx_seq_one_letter_code
_entity_poly.pdbx_strand_id
1 'polypeptide(L)'
;MARSLALLAGALATVAAQTTTVEFLLPMFDPQPLDGSVVAVKGGATTLAIHCPDAKATNCGLAGTSTIVGGPSTIEYSYTMHPEVDGFDGGE
;
A
#
# COMPACT_ATOMS: atom_id res chain seq x y z
N MET A 1 51.56 0.08 5.01
CA MET A 1 50.19 -0.38 5.31
C MET A 1 49.23 0.31 4.35
N ALA A 2 48.85 -0.29 3.22
CA ALA A 2 47.88 0.30 2.28
C ALA A 2 47.55 -0.72 1.17
N ARG A 3 46.90 -1.85 1.50
CA ARG A 3 46.55 -2.86 0.48
C ARG A 3 45.18 -3.52 0.62
N SER A 4 44.34 -3.00 1.52
CA SER A 4 43.04 -3.62 1.84
C SER A 4 41.83 -2.74 1.51
N LEU A 5 42.02 -1.47 1.11
CA LEU A 5 40.93 -0.53 0.88
C LEU A 5 40.29 -0.60 -0.53
N ALA A 6 40.90 -1.30 -1.48
CA ALA A 6 40.43 -1.29 -2.87
C ALA A 6 39.19 -2.19 -3.12
N LEU A 7 38.87 -3.11 -2.20
CA LEU A 7 37.80 -4.10 -2.39
C LEU A 7 36.40 -3.59 -1.97
N LEU A 8 36.31 -2.47 -1.24
CA LEU A 8 35.04 -1.96 -0.73
C LEU A 8 34.34 -0.94 -1.65
N ALA A 9 34.95 -0.57 -2.79
CA ALA A 9 34.43 0.44 -3.70
C ALA A 9 33.40 -0.10 -4.72
N GLY A 10 33.20 -1.43 -4.81
CA GLY A 10 32.35 -2.05 -5.83
C GLY A 10 30.92 -2.38 -5.40
N ALA A 11 30.54 -2.16 -4.14
CA ALA A 11 29.26 -2.63 -3.60
C ALA A 11 28.09 -1.63 -3.73
N LEU A 12 28.25 -0.54 -4.50
CA LEU A 12 27.14 0.35 -4.85
C LEU A 12 26.34 -0.27 -6.01
N ALA A 13 25.67 -1.39 -5.74
CA ALA A 13 24.65 -1.90 -6.64
C ALA A 13 23.51 -0.88 -6.67
N THR A 14 23.26 -0.29 -7.83
CA THR A 14 22.09 0.56 -8.06
C THR A 14 20.84 -0.28 -7.87
N VAL A 15 20.10 -0.05 -6.78
CA VAL A 15 18.79 -0.67 -6.59
C VAL A 15 17.82 0.01 -7.55
N ALA A 16 17.54 -0.62 -8.69
CA ALA A 16 16.48 -0.15 -9.59
C ALA A 16 15.13 -0.31 -8.87
N ALA A 17 14.32 0.75 -8.84
CA ALA A 17 12.95 0.67 -8.34
C ALA A 17 12.14 -0.24 -9.27
N GLN A 18 11.83 -1.44 -8.79
CA GLN A 18 11.02 -2.42 -9.51
C GLN A 18 9.57 -2.24 -9.08
N THR A 19 8.72 -1.76 -9.99
CA THR A 19 7.27 -1.76 -9.81
C THR A 19 6.72 -3.09 -10.30
N THR A 20 5.90 -3.75 -9.50
CA THR A 20 5.22 -4.99 -9.89
C THR A 20 3.73 -4.82 -9.62
N THR A 21 2.92 -5.20 -10.60
CA THR A 21 1.47 -5.28 -10.46
C THR A 21 1.10 -6.62 -9.86
N VAL A 22 0.34 -6.61 -8.77
CA VAL A 22 -0.19 -7.81 -8.13
C VAL A 22 -1.70 -7.69 -8.01
N GLU A 23 -2.40 -8.81 -8.11
CA GLU A 23 -3.82 -8.87 -7.76
C GLU A 23 -3.94 -9.08 -6.25
N PHE A 24 -4.77 -8.26 -5.62
CA PHE A 24 -4.99 -8.31 -4.18
C PHE A 24 -6.47 -8.49 -3.89
N LEU A 25 -6.78 -9.34 -2.90
CA LEU A 25 -8.16 -9.54 -2.46
C LEU A 25 -8.63 -8.33 -1.66
N LEU A 26 -9.39 -7.44 -2.29
CA LEU A 26 -9.99 -6.24 -1.70
C LEU A 26 -11.52 -6.32 -1.84
N PRO A 27 -12.22 -7.04 -0.95
CA PRO A 27 -13.67 -7.11 -0.96
C PRO A 27 -14.26 -5.71 -0.78
N MET A 28 -15.38 -5.42 -1.45
CA MET A 28 -16.08 -4.12 -1.42
C MET A 28 -15.39 -2.97 -2.18
N PHE A 29 -14.20 -3.20 -2.74
CA PHE A 29 -13.56 -2.24 -3.64
C PHE A 29 -13.96 -2.52 -5.08
N ASP A 30 -14.15 -1.47 -5.87
CA ASP A 30 -14.32 -1.62 -7.32
C ASP A 30 -13.04 -2.15 -7.95
N PRO A 31 -13.12 -3.00 -8.99
CA PRO A 31 -11.94 -3.46 -9.74
C PRO A 31 -11.23 -2.29 -10.40
N GLN A 32 -10.06 -1.90 -9.89
CA GLN A 32 -9.30 -0.75 -10.37
C GLN A 32 -7.82 -0.84 -9.99
N PRO A 33 -6.92 -0.15 -10.73
CA PRO A 33 -5.52 -0.04 -10.33
C PRO A 33 -5.36 0.90 -9.12
N LEU A 34 -4.61 0.44 -8.11
CA LEU A 34 -4.20 1.23 -6.95
C LEU A 34 -2.68 1.20 -6.83
N ASP A 35 -2.09 2.30 -6.38
CA ASP A 35 -0.66 2.34 -6.08
C ASP A 35 -0.43 1.88 -4.64
N GLY A 36 0.38 0.85 -4.51
CA GLY A 36 0.68 0.19 -3.25
C GLY A 36 2.18 0.20 -2.94
N SER A 37 2.53 0.39 -1.68
CA SER A 37 3.88 0.17 -1.16
C SER A 37 3.83 -0.86 -0.03
N VAL A 38 4.70 -1.87 -0.09
CA VAL A 38 4.85 -2.84 1.00
C VAL A 38 5.51 -2.15 2.19
N VAL A 39 4.82 -2.15 3.33
CA VAL A 39 5.27 -1.56 4.59
C VAL A 39 5.94 -2.61 5.47
N ALA A 40 5.38 -3.82 5.51
CA ALA A 40 5.91 -4.93 6.30
C ALA A 40 5.48 -6.28 5.72
N VAL A 41 6.26 -7.32 6.02
CA VAL A 41 5.90 -8.72 5.76
C VAL A 41 6.15 -9.51 7.03
N LYS A 42 5.14 -10.22 7.54
CA LYS A 42 5.25 -11.02 8.76
C LYS A 42 4.34 -12.24 8.69
N GLY A 43 4.91 -13.43 8.94
CA GLY A 43 4.13 -14.67 9.06
C GLY A 43 3.27 -15.03 7.84
N GLY A 44 3.69 -14.64 6.63
CA GLY A 44 2.91 -14.84 5.40
C GLY A 44 1.84 -13.77 5.12
N ALA A 45 1.71 -12.77 5.98
CA ALA A 45 0.89 -11.59 5.74
C ALA A 45 1.75 -10.41 5.27
N THR A 46 1.21 -9.63 4.33
CA THR A 46 1.84 -8.42 3.78
C THR A 46 1.01 -7.21 4.17
N THR A 47 1.66 -6.23 4.81
CA THR A 47 1.08 -4.92 5.09
C THR A 47 1.41 -4.00 3.91
N LEU A 48 0.38 -3.42 3.28
CA LEU A 48 0.55 -2.43 2.21
C LEU A 48 -0.06 -1.09 2.61
N ALA A 49 0.64 -0.01 2.26
CA ALA A 49 0.07 1.32 2.17
C ALA A 49 -0.44 1.52 0.74
N ILE A 50 -1.75 1.65 0.58
CA ILE A 50 -2.43 1.85 -0.70
C ILE A 50 -2.93 3.28 -0.84
N HIS A 51 -2.90 3.80 -2.05
CA HIS A 51 -3.44 5.11 -2.40
C HIS A 51 -3.86 5.13 -3.86
N CYS A 52 -4.57 6.19 -4.23
CA CYS A 52 -4.98 6.39 -5.61
C CYS A 52 -3.77 6.81 -6.45
N PRO A 53 -3.63 6.27 -7.67
CA PRO A 53 -2.47 6.55 -8.52
C PRO A 53 -2.37 8.01 -8.94
N ASP A 54 -3.49 8.73 -8.96
CA ASP A 54 -3.52 10.17 -9.18
C ASP A 54 -4.11 10.88 -7.96
N ALA A 55 -3.44 11.93 -7.48
CA ALA A 55 -3.86 12.69 -6.31
C ALA A 55 -5.16 13.51 -6.53
N LYS A 56 -5.60 13.68 -7.78
CA LYS A 56 -6.88 14.28 -8.16
C LYS A 56 -7.96 13.23 -8.40
N ALA A 57 -7.64 11.93 -8.39
CA ALA A 57 -8.63 10.88 -8.60
C ALA A 57 -9.57 10.83 -7.39
N THR A 58 -10.76 11.42 -7.52
CA THR A 58 -11.82 11.35 -6.52
C THR A 58 -12.65 10.06 -6.62
N ASN A 59 -12.49 9.31 -7.70
CA ASN A 59 -13.36 8.16 -8.02
C ASN A 59 -12.79 6.82 -7.57
N CYS A 60 -11.63 6.82 -6.90
CA CYS A 60 -10.95 5.59 -6.51
C CYS A 60 -11.44 5.00 -5.17
N GLY A 61 -12.35 5.69 -4.48
CA GLY A 61 -12.95 5.19 -3.24
C GLY A 61 -12.05 5.24 -1.99
N LEU A 62 -10.87 5.86 -2.08
CA LEU A 62 -9.98 6.08 -0.93
C LEU A 62 -9.93 7.58 -0.58
N ALA A 63 -10.15 7.90 0.69
CA ALA A 63 -10.05 9.28 1.20
C ALA A 63 -8.58 9.77 1.36
N GLY A 64 -7.61 8.88 1.16
CA GLY A 64 -6.18 9.15 1.31
C GLY A 64 -5.37 7.85 1.26
N THR A 65 -4.16 7.87 1.84
CA THR A 65 -3.39 6.64 2.02
C THR A 65 -4.03 5.80 3.12
N SER A 66 -4.39 4.57 2.78
CA SER A 66 -4.88 3.60 3.76
C SER A 66 -3.91 2.44 3.91
N THR A 67 -3.88 1.82 5.09
CA THR A 67 -3.06 0.63 5.34
C THR A 67 -3.94 -0.60 5.38
N ILE A 68 -3.57 -1.60 4.58
CA ILE A 68 -4.22 -2.93 4.54
C ILE A 68 -3.22 -3.99 4.95
N VAL A 69 -3.71 -5.10 5.49
CA VAL A 69 -2.91 -6.31 5.72
C VAL A 69 -3.56 -7.47 4.99
N GLY A 70 -2.90 -8.05 4.00
CA GLY A 70 -3.41 -9.23 3.30
C GLY A 70 -2.60 -10.48 3.62
N GLY A 71 -3.32 -11.55 3.90
CA GLY A 71 -2.81 -12.92 3.88
C GLY A 71 -3.13 -13.61 2.54
N PRO A 72 -2.84 -14.92 2.42
CA PRO A 72 -3.06 -15.68 1.18
C PRO A 72 -4.52 -15.69 0.68
N SER A 73 -5.49 -15.55 1.59
CA SER A 73 -6.93 -15.54 1.26
C SER A 73 -7.75 -14.69 2.23
N THR A 74 -7.10 -13.77 2.93
CA THR A 74 -7.72 -12.93 3.96
C THR A 74 -7.21 -11.50 3.82
N ILE A 75 -8.01 -10.54 4.27
CA ILE A 75 -7.61 -9.15 4.38
C ILE A 75 -8.13 -8.57 5.69
N GLU A 76 -7.30 -7.75 6.30
CA GLU A 76 -7.67 -6.84 7.37
C GLU A 76 -7.55 -5.41 6.83
N TYR A 77 -8.66 -4.68 6.92
CA TYR A 77 -8.73 -3.27 6.57
C TYR A 77 -9.32 -2.51 7.75
N SER A 78 -8.54 -1.60 8.31
CA SER A 78 -8.99 -0.73 9.40
C SER A 78 -9.16 0.68 8.87
N TYR A 79 -10.34 1.25 9.12
CA TYR A 79 -10.64 2.63 8.82
C TYR A 79 -11.37 3.24 10.01
N THR A 80 -11.17 4.55 10.20
CA THR A 80 -11.91 5.31 11.20
C THR A 80 -12.80 6.29 10.46
N MET A 81 -14.10 6.10 10.59
CA MET A 81 -15.07 7.11 10.19
C MET A 81 -15.24 8.07 11.36
N HIS A 82 -14.89 9.32 11.16
CA HIS A 82 -15.38 10.36 12.04
C HIS A 82 -16.87 10.55 11.72
N PRO A 83 -17.79 10.54 12.70
CA PRO A 83 -19.13 11.01 12.42
C PRO A 83 -19.02 12.48 12.02
N GLU A 84 -19.29 12.76 10.74
CA GLU A 84 -19.70 14.08 10.34
C GLU A 84 -21.02 14.30 11.07
N VAL A 85 -20.98 15.08 12.15
CA VAL A 85 -22.17 15.68 12.76
C VAL A 85 -22.72 16.66 11.72
N ASP A 86 -23.45 16.12 10.73
CA ASP A 86 -24.48 16.78 9.94
C ASP A 86 -25.17 15.74 9.05
N GLY A 87 -26.15 15.03 9.62
CA GLY A 87 -27.28 14.47 8.87
C GLY A 87 -27.08 13.13 8.15
N PHE A 88 -26.88 12.04 8.89
CA PHE A 88 -27.30 10.72 8.41
C PHE A 88 -28.83 10.61 8.56
N ASP A 89 -29.58 11.17 7.60
CA ASP A 89 -30.98 10.81 7.40
C ASP A 89 -30.98 9.45 6.68
N GLY A 90 -31.07 8.39 7.48
CA GLY A 90 -31.34 7.04 6.99
C GLY A 90 -32.77 6.98 6.45
N GLY A 91 -32.95 7.43 5.21
CA GLY A 91 -34.16 7.22 4.44
C GLY A 91 -34.10 5.89 3.69
N GLU A 92 -34.92 4.95 4.12
CA GLU A 92 -35.34 3.76 3.36
C GLU A 92 -35.95 4.14 1.98
#